data_AF-A0A959Z2D2-F1
#
_entry.id   AF-A0A959Z2D2-F1
#
_cell.length_a   1.000
_cell.length_b   1.000
_cell.length_c   1.000
_cell.angle_alpha   90.00
_cell.angle_beta   90.00
_cell.angle_gamma   90.00
#
_symmetry.space_group_name_H-M   'P 1'
#
loop_
_entity.id
_entity.type
_entity.pdbx_description
1 polymer ?
#
loop_
_entity_poly.entity_id
_entity_poly.type
_entity_poly.pdbx_seq_one_letter_code
_entity_poly.pdbx_strand_id
1 'polypeptide(L)' 'QVVAIDNFVSPNGKYRILVAPDPDDQEWPVALRVGSGAIGFALLKDVPIWYELWRQLNGFPPDLYVEPASIQVKADKGSK' A
#
# COMPACT_ATOMS: atom_id res chain seq x y z
N GLN A 1 1.30 2.57 10.88
CA GLN A 1 2.07 2.29 9.63
C GLN A 1 1.71 0.94 8.98
N VAL A 2 1.98 0.76 7.67
CA VAL A 2 1.85 -0.54 6.97
C VAL A 2 3.06 -1.41 7.30
N VAL A 3 2.84 -2.63 7.77
CA VAL A 3 3.93 -3.55 8.15
C VAL A 3 4.12 -4.71 7.17
N ALA A 4 3.07 -5.10 6.44
CA ALA A 4 3.17 -6.11 5.40
C ALA A 4 2.02 -6.01 4.41
N ILE A 5 2.28 -6.44 3.17
CA ILE A 5 1.30 -6.59 2.10
C ILE A 5 1.38 -8.04 1.63
N ASP A 6 0.24 -8.72 1.60
CA ASP A 6 0.14 -10.02 0.96
C ASP A 6 -0.05 -9.82 -0.55
N ASN A 7 0.90 -10.28 -1.34
CA ASN A 7 0.90 -10.13 -2.79
C ASN A 7 0.01 -11.17 -3.50
N PHE A 8 -0.49 -12.17 -2.78
CA PHE A 8 -1.38 -13.17 -3.33
C PHE A 8 -2.85 -12.77 -3.13
N VAL A 9 -3.65 -12.91 -4.19
CA VAL A 9 -5.08 -12.69 -4.11
C VAL A 9 -5.73 -13.79 -3.26
N SER A 10 -6.49 -13.38 -2.23
CA SER A 10 -7.26 -14.33 -1.42
C SER A 10 -8.39 -14.96 -2.26
N PRO A 11 -8.95 -16.12 -1.85
CA PRO A 11 -10.05 -16.76 -2.59
C PRO A 11 -11.29 -15.88 -2.82
N ASN A 12 -11.45 -14.82 -2.02
CA ASN A 12 -12.52 -13.82 -2.16
C ASN A 12 -12.17 -12.66 -3.09
N GLY A 13 -11.06 -12.72 -3.83
CA GLY A 13 -10.61 -11.68 -4.76
C GLY A 13 -9.98 -10.46 -4.10
N LYS A 14 -9.73 -10.47 -2.78
CA LYS A 14 -9.17 -9.34 -2.04
C LYS A 14 -7.70 -9.54 -1.68
N TYR A 15 -6.97 -8.44 -1.54
CA TYR A 15 -5.63 -8.41 -0.96
C TYR A 15 -5.71 -8.18 0.55
N ARG A 16 -4.67 -8.58 1.28
CA ARG A 16 -4.56 -8.37 2.72
C ARG A 16 -3.38 -7.45 3.01
N ILE A 17 -3.62 -6.46 3.85
CA ILE A 17 -2.61 -5.53 4.34
C ILE A 17 -2.61 -5.64 5.86
N LEU A 18 -1.42 -5.75 6.44
CA LEU A 18 -1.22 -5.68 7.89
C LEU A 18 -0.75 -4.28 8.24
N VAL A 19 -1.41 -3.68 9.22
CA VAL A 19 -1.10 -2.35 9.75
C VAL A 19 -0.77 -2.47 11.23
N ALA A 20 0.20 -1.67 11.68
CA ALA A 20 0.55 -1.50 13.08
C ALA A 20 0.22 -0.07 13.55
N PRO A 21 0.01 0.12 14.86
CA PRO A 21 -0.11 1.45 15.45
C PRO A 21 1.10 2.32 15.06
N ASP A 22 0.84 3.60 14.84
CA ASP A 22 1.89 4.60 14.72
C ASP A 22 2.27 5.07 16.13
N PRO A 23 3.56 5.02 16.54
CA PRO A 23 3.98 5.46 17.87
C PRO A 23 3.83 6.97 18.09
N ASP A 24 3.77 7.78 17.02
CA ASP A 24 3.67 9.24 17.10
C ASP A 24 2.20 9.72 17.04
N ASP A 25 1.24 8.81 16.85
CA ASP A 25 -0.19 9.10 16.76
C ASP A 25 -0.96 8.58 17.99
N GLN A 26 -2.26 8.83 18.03
CA GLN A 26 -3.17 8.36 19.07
C GLN A 26 -3.12 6.83 19.21
N GLU A 27 -2.90 6.35 20.43
CA GLU A 27 -2.91 4.92 20.74
C GLU A 27 -4.25 4.26 20.41
N TRP A 28 -4.18 3.04 19.89
CA TRP A 28 -5.37 2.23 19.62
C TRP A 28 -6.05 1.77 20.92
N PRO A 29 -7.38 1.59 20.91
CA PRO A 29 -8.10 1.10 22.08
C PRO A 29 -7.63 -0.31 22.48
N VAL A 30 -7.37 -0.49 23.77
CA VAL A 30 -6.86 -1.75 24.36
C VAL A 30 -7.82 -2.92 24.14
N ALA A 31 -9.13 -2.65 24.06
CA ALA A 31 -10.16 -3.65 23.87
C ALA A 31 -10.82 -3.52 22.50
N LEU A 32 -10.28 -4.24 21.51
CA LEU A 32 -11.00 -4.54 20.26
C LEU A 32 -11.84 -5.80 20.49
N ARG A 33 -13.16 -5.69 20.32
CA ARG A 33 -14.03 -6.87 20.35
C ARG A 33 -13.75 -7.72 19.12
N VAL A 34 -13.60 -9.03 19.30
CA VAL A 34 -13.49 -9.95 18.16
C VAL A 34 -14.70 -9.76 17.25
N GLY A 35 -14.45 -9.52 15.95
CA GLY A 35 -15.50 -9.20 14.98
C GLY A 35 -15.78 -7.70 14.79
N SER A 36 -15.12 -6.81 15.52
CA SER A 36 -15.12 -5.38 15.17
C SER A 36 -14.34 -5.20 13.87
N GLY A 37 -15.05 -4.98 12.75
CA GLY A 37 -14.42 -4.59 11.50
C GLY A 37 -13.74 -3.22 11.65
N ALA A 38 -12.69 -2.99 10.86
CA ALA A 38 -12.06 -1.69 10.72
C ALA A 38 -12.32 -1.14 9.31
N ILE A 39 -12.61 0.16 9.21
CA ILE A 39 -12.70 0.87 7.93
C ILE A 39 -11.42 1.69 7.81
N GLY A 40 -10.64 1.43 6.77
CA GLY A 40 -9.45 2.20 6.43
C GLY A 40 -9.65 2.97 5.13
N PHE A 41 -9.06 4.15 5.03
CA PHE A 41 -8.96 4.91 3.80
C PHE A 41 -7.54 4.76 3.25
N ALA A 42 -7.41 4.38 1.98
CA ALA A 42 -6.14 4.41 1.26
C ALA A 42 -6.13 5.68 0.40
N LEU A 43 -5.25 6.63 0.73
CA LEU A 43 -5.12 7.87 -0.03
C LEU A 43 -4.16 7.65 -1.21
N LEU A 44 -4.59 8.02 -2.41
CA LEU A 44 -3.77 8.03 -3.62
C LEU A 44 -2.96 9.33 -3.70
N LYS A 45 -1.94 9.36 -4.56
CA LYS A 45 -1.09 10.53 -4.75
C LYS A 45 -1.87 11.78 -5.14
N ASP A 46 -1.46 12.92 -4.57
CA ASP A 46 -1.86 14.23 -5.06
C ASP A 46 -1.28 14.44 -6.47
N VAL A 47 -2.16 14.56 -7.46
CA VAL A 47 -1.80 14.73 -8.86
C VAL A 47 -2.55 15.92 -9.46
N PRO A 48 -1.96 16.67 -10.41
CA PRO A 48 -2.64 17.78 -11.07
C PRO A 48 -3.94 17.34 -11.76
N ILE A 49 -4.98 18.17 -11.69
CA ILE A 49 -6.32 17.86 -12.27
C ILE A 49 -6.25 17.46 -13.74
N TRP A 50 -5.41 18.14 -14.53
CA TRP A 50 -5.26 17.86 -15.95
C TRP A 50 -4.72 16.44 -16.22
N TYR A 51 -3.84 15.93 -15.34
CA TYR A 51 -3.24 14.61 -15.48
C TYR A 51 -4.27 13.50 -15.25
N GLU A 52 -5.11 13.65 -14.22
CA GLU A 52 -6.21 12.71 -13.93
C GLU A 52 -7.22 12.65 -15.08
N LEU A 53 -7.57 13.79 -15.66
CA LEU A 53 -8.48 13.85 -16.81
C LEU A 53 -7.91 13.11 -18.03
N TRP A 54 -6.63 13.32 -18.34
CA TRP A 54 -5.95 12.62 -19.43
C TRP A 54 -5.84 11.12 -19.18
N ARG A 55 -5.45 10.72 -17.96
CA ARG A 55 -5.27 9.31 -17.56
C ARG A 55 -6.57 8.52 -17.62
N GLN A 56 -7.67 9.11 -17.12
CA GLN A 56 -9.00 8.50 -17.16
C GLN A 56 -9.49 8.32 -18.60
N LEU A 57 -9.25 9.30 -19.49
CA LEU A 57 -9.62 9.20 -20.90
C LEU A 57 -8.90 8.04 -21.62
N ASN A 58 -7.65 7.76 -21.24
CA ASN A 58 -6.83 6.70 -21.83
C ASN A 58 -6.93 5.36 -21.09
N GLY A 59 -7.68 5.29 -19.97
CA GLY A 59 -7.85 4.06 -19.19
C GLY A 59 -6.59 3.60 -18.45
N PHE A 60 -5.62 4.49 -18.22
CA PHE A 60 -4.41 4.15 -17.47
C PHE A 60 -4.69 4.01 -15.97
N PRO A 61 -4.01 3.10 -15.25
CA PRO A 61 -4.24 2.87 -13.82
C PRO A 61 -3.81 4.07 -12.95
N PRO A 62 -4.40 4.29 -11.77
CA PRO A 62 -4.05 5.40 -10.88
C PRO A 62 -2.62 5.30 -10.33
N ASP A 63 -2.02 6.46 -10.05
CA ASP A 63 -0.66 6.52 -9.51
C ASP A 63 -0.67 6.27 -8.00
N LEU A 64 -0.08 5.16 -7.58
CA LEU A 64 0.00 4.75 -6.18
C LEU A 64 1.26 5.34 -5.54
N TYR A 65 1.22 5.60 -4.23
CA TYR A 65 2.43 5.85 -3.45
C TYR A 65 3.25 4.57 -3.38
N VAL A 66 4.13 4.36 -4.37
CA VAL A 66 5.27 3.46 -4.23
C VAL A 66 6.35 4.24 -3.49
N GLU A 67 6.60 3.89 -2.23
CA GLU A 67 7.90 4.21 -1.64
C GLU A 67 8.97 3.54 -2.50
N PRO A 68 10.07 4.24 -2.84
CA PRO A 68 11.14 3.64 -3.61
C PRO A 68 11.79 2.56 -2.75
N ALA A 69 11.38 1.30 -2.94
CA ALA A 69 12.14 0.17 -2.46
C ALA A 69 13.55 0.32 -3.04
N SER A 70 14.54 0.52 -2.18
CA SER A 70 15.95 0.58 -2.57
C SER A 70 16.32 -0.78 -3.17
N ILE A 71 16.21 -0.92 -4.50
CA ILE A 71 16.66 -2.11 -5.21
C ILE A 71 18.19 -2.10 -5.16
N GLN A 72 18.75 -2.74 -4.14
CA GLN A 72 20.16 -3.11 -4.09
C GLN A 72 20.39 -4.22 -5.12
N VAL A 73 20.69 -3.85 -6.35
CA VAL A 73 21.15 -4.79 -7.37
C VAL A 73 22.54 -5.26 -6.96
N LYS A 74 22.64 -6.41 -6.28
CA LYS A 74 23.92 -7.12 -6.14
C LYS A 74 24.34 -7.59 -7.52
N ALA A 75 25.36 -6.96 -8.09
CA ALA A 75 26.06 -7.45 -9.26
C ALA A 75 26.74 -8.78 -8.91
N ASP A 76 26.25 -9.87 -9.49
CA ASP A 76 26.90 -11.17 -9.44
C ASP A 76 28.21 -11.09 -10.23
N LYS A 77 29.34 -11.05 -9.51
CA LYS A 77 30.66 -11.19 -10.12
C LYS A 77 30.89 -12.68 -10.36
N GLY A 78 30.44 -13.13 -11.53
CA GLY A 78 30.77 -14.44 -12.08
C GLY A 78 32.28 -14.66 -12.05
N SER A 79 32.68 -15.67 -11.28
CA SER A 79 34.00 -16.27 -11.28
C SER A 79 34.25 -16.94 -12.64
N LYS A 80 35.31 -16.51 -13.33
CA LYS A 80 36.07 -17.31 -14.30
C LYS A 80 37.54 -16.93 -14.18
#